data_AF-A0A2D6A452-F1
#
_entry.id   AF-A0A2D6A452-F1
#
_cell.length_a   1.000
_cell.length_b   1.000
_cell.length_c   1.000
_cell.angle_alpha   90.00
_cell.angle_beta   90.00
_cell.angle_gamma   90.00
#
_symmetry.space_group_name_H-M   'P 1'
#
loop_
_entity.id
_entity.type
_entity.pdbx_description
1 polymer ?
#
loop_
_entity_poly.entity_id
_entity_poly.type
_entity_poly.pdbx_seq_one_letter_code
_entity_poly.pdbx_strand_id
1 'polypeptide(L)'
;MDANAKTGGDGKTWATAYNTVQAGLGAASSGARVWVAMGTYNGGFTVPAGVTATGGFHNGDFRETQRDVATVKSILDGGAGQRVVRLMHNSKLDGFVVRNGTAAGGGGLRADNVTASICNCFFTNNKNTSGRGAAIYAEKATLNISNSAFYKNIGIGHVIEYETSGGTLDHVVVHDNVSNGFHFSSGSTPKIYNSVFSLNTGRGICHINANDAPIVENNLLWGNKVSLYHYRGTELRTIAAVNNLLYAKNNISADPKFVSPGNFRTMSSSPLIDKGQNMVGPTFAWRDYWDNSRILDSDLNGSMVTDIGTYEANNARVHIAGIPKPNAQINVRIDTSATVAGVMLLGVTPTRFLIDPYGYVFVSIPGAVILPWPVNANGFLTIPKTFQAGTALVWQGLVLNATGGNMTNLVDMRIK
;
A
#
# COMPACT_ATOMS: atom_id res chain seq x y z
N MET A 1 7.16 -2.67 -21.59
CA MET A 1 7.41 -1.30 -22.06
C MET A 1 8.69 -0.81 -21.43
N ASP A 2 9.60 -0.22 -22.20
CA ASP A 2 10.90 0.24 -21.73
C ASP A 2 11.24 1.56 -22.41
N ALA A 3 11.55 2.60 -21.63
CA ALA A 3 11.89 3.93 -22.13
C ALA A 3 13.16 3.93 -23.01
N ASN A 4 14.03 2.91 -22.86
CA ASN A 4 15.26 2.76 -23.62
C ASN A 4 15.12 1.82 -24.84
N ALA A 5 13.92 1.25 -25.08
CA ALA A 5 13.70 0.38 -26.22
C ALA A 5 13.73 1.14 -27.56
N LYS A 6 14.07 0.44 -28.64
CA LYS A 6 14.00 0.97 -30.00
C LYS A 6 12.54 1.18 -30.42
N THR A 7 12.30 2.15 -31.30
CA THR A 7 11.01 2.35 -31.95
C THR A 7 10.61 1.12 -32.77
N GLY A 8 9.33 0.76 -32.75
CA GLY A 8 8.79 -0.33 -33.58
C GLY A 8 8.75 -1.72 -32.92
N GLY A 9 8.98 -1.81 -31.61
CA GLY A 9 8.78 -3.05 -30.85
C GLY A 9 7.31 -3.49 -30.81
N ASP A 10 7.06 -4.79 -30.62
CA ASP A 10 5.73 -5.42 -30.56
C ASP A 10 5.23 -5.68 -29.13
N GLY A 11 6.06 -5.44 -28.12
CA GLY A 11 5.73 -5.59 -26.70
C GLY A 11 5.72 -7.03 -26.17
N LYS A 12 6.12 -8.04 -26.95
CA LYS A 12 6.08 -9.45 -26.52
C LYS A 12 7.25 -9.87 -25.64
N THR A 13 8.37 -9.17 -25.72
CA THR A 13 9.58 -9.39 -24.91
C THR A 13 10.22 -8.05 -24.53
N TRP A 14 11.19 -8.03 -23.61
CA TRP A 14 11.97 -6.81 -23.36
C TRP A 14 12.79 -6.36 -24.57
N ALA A 15 13.33 -7.30 -25.35
CA ALA A 15 14.10 -7.01 -26.55
C ALA A 15 13.24 -6.34 -27.66
N THR A 16 11.94 -6.64 -27.67
CA THR A 16 10.96 -6.07 -28.60
C THR A 16 9.94 -5.18 -27.89
N ALA A 17 10.28 -4.61 -26.72
CA ALA A 17 9.35 -3.78 -25.96
C ALA A 17 8.92 -2.53 -26.75
N TYR A 18 7.69 -2.07 -26.56
CA TYR A 18 7.34 -0.71 -26.99
C TYR A 18 8.17 0.31 -26.23
N ASN A 19 8.65 1.32 -26.96
CA ASN A 19 9.44 2.43 -26.42
C ASN A 19 8.60 3.50 -25.71
N THR A 20 7.27 3.42 -25.78
CA THR A 20 6.36 4.28 -25.03
C THR A 20 5.31 3.46 -24.32
N VAL A 21 4.90 3.92 -23.13
CA VAL A 21 3.84 3.25 -22.35
C VAL A 21 2.50 3.33 -23.08
N GLN A 22 2.17 4.47 -23.70
CA GLN A 22 0.86 4.64 -24.36
C GLN A 22 0.71 3.74 -25.60
N ALA A 23 1.77 3.53 -26.40
CA ALA A 23 1.71 2.59 -27.52
C ALA A 23 1.44 1.16 -27.03
N GLY A 24 2.16 0.77 -25.97
CA GLY A 24 1.98 -0.54 -25.35
C GLY A 24 0.60 -0.76 -24.73
N LEU A 25 0.06 0.26 -24.07
CA LEU A 25 -1.32 0.25 -23.57
C LEU A 25 -2.33 0.18 -24.72
N GLY A 26 -2.13 0.94 -25.79
CA GLY A 26 -3.03 0.95 -26.95
C GLY A 26 -3.10 -0.38 -27.70
N ALA A 27 -2.03 -1.19 -27.64
CA ALA A 27 -2.00 -2.54 -28.21
C ALA A 27 -2.61 -3.63 -27.29
N ALA A 28 -2.91 -3.30 -26.03
CA ALA A 28 -3.36 -4.28 -25.05
C ALA A 28 -4.89 -4.48 -25.09
N SER A 29 -5.32 -5.73 -25.13
CA SER A 29 -6.74 -6.12 -25.02
C SER A 29 -7.18 -6.25 -23.56
N SER A 30 -8.49 -6.18 -23.29
CA SER A 30 -9.06 -6.44 -21.96
C SER A 30 -8.56 -7.77 -21.39
N GLY A 31 -8.19 -7.78 -20.09
CA GLY A 31 -7.57 -8.91 -19.41
C GLY A 31 -6.04 -8.96 -19.53
N ALA A 32 -5.45 -8.16 -20.42
CA ALA A 32 -4.00 -8.08 -20.55
C ALA A 32 -3.35 -7.39 -19.35
N ARG A 33 -2.11 -7.82 -19.05
CA ARG A 33 -1.21 -7.13 -18.14
C ARG A 33 -0.05 -6.53 -18.92
N VAL A 34 0.20 -5.25 -18.70
CA VAL A 34 1.26 -4.48 -19.35
C VAL A 34 2.35 -4.19 -18.33
N TRP A 35 3.49 -4.86 -18.47
CA TRP A 35 4.67 -4.60 -17.63
C TRP A 35 5.43 -3.39 -18.15
N VAL A 36 5.79 -2.49 -17.23
CA VAL A 36 6.54 -1.28 -17.51
C VAL A 36 7.82 -1.32 -16.70
N ALA A 37 8.96 -1.27 -17.39
CA ALA A 37 10.26 -1.24 -16.74
C ALA A 37 10.47 0.07 -15.99
N MET A 38 11.47 0.07 -15.11
CA MET A 38 11.96 1.28 -14.47
C MET A 38 12.35 2.33 -15.50
N GLY A 39 12.10 3.59 -15.16
CA GLY A 39 12.35 4.70 -16.07
C GLY A 39 11.31 5.80 -15.90
N THR A 40 11.55 6.92 -16.59
CA THR A 40 10.62 8.05 -16.63
C THR A 40 9.96 8.10 -18.00
N TYR A 41 8.63 8.09 -18.00
CA TYR A 41 7.79 8.12 -19.19
C TYR A 41 7.00 9.42 -19.17
N ASN A 42 7.35 10.33 -20.08
CA ASN A 42 6.71 11.64 -20.18
C ASN A 42 5.42 11.53 -21.00
N GLY A 43 4.34 12.16 -20.54
CA GLY A 43 3.08 12.24 -21.27
C GLY A 43 1.84 12.05 -20.43
N GLY A 44 0.70 11.92 -21.12
CA GLY A 44 -0.56 11.46 -20.57
C GLY A 44 -0.83 10.01 -20.99
N PHE A 45 -1.35 9.21 -20.06
CA PHE A 45 -1.55 7.78 -20.22
C PHE A 45 -3.00 7.41 -19.95
N THR A 46 -3.63 6.72 -20.90
CA THR A 46 -4.96 6.13 -20.72
C THR A 46 -4.80 4.63 -20.56
N VAL A 47 -5.13 4.09 -19.39
CA VAL A 47 -5.15 2.64 -19.14
C VAL A 47 -6.47 2.08 -19.67
N PRO A 48 -6.45 1.23 -20.72
CA PRO A 48 -7.68 0.76 -21.35
C PRO A 48 -8.54 -0.10 -20.44
N ALA A 49 -9.80 -0.28 -20.84
CA ALA A 49 -10.75 -1.06 -20.07
C ALA A 49 -10.28 -2.51 -19.89
N GLY A 50 -10.37 -3.02 -18.66
CA GLY A 50 -9.91 -4.38 -18.32
C GLY A 50 -8.39 -4.60 -18.34
N VAL A 51 -7.58 -3.58 -18.61
CA VAL A 51 -6.11 -3.70 -18.67
C VAL A 51 -5.48 -3.39 -17.31
N THR A 52 -4.50 -4.21 -16.92
CA THR A 52 -3.65 -3.94 -15.75
C THR A 52 -2.31 -3.38 -16.22
N ALA A 53 -2.02 -2.12 -15.90
CA ALA A 53 -0.67 -1.55 -16.02
C ALA A 53 0.12 -1.87 -14.74
N THR A 54 1.34 -2.39 -14.89
CA THR A 54 2.18 -2.83 -13.76
C THR A 54 3.61 -2.31 -13.90
N GLY A 55 4.03 -1.43 -12.99
CA GLY A 55 5.40 -0.93 -12.85
C GLY A 55 6.20 -1.71 -11.81
N GLY A 56 7.50 -1.40 -11.68
CA GLY A 56 8.38 -2.00 -10.68
C GLY A 56 9.26 -3.14 -11.19
N PHE A 57 9.58 -3.16 -12.48
CA PHE A 57 10.43 -4.16 -13.12
C PHE A 57 11.77 -3.56 -13.55
N HIS A 58 12.85 -4.34 -13.44
CA HIS A 58 14.10 -4.05 -14.14
C HIS A 58 13.99 -4.46 -15.62
N ASN A 59 14.85 -3.87 -16.45
CA ASN A 59 15.05 -4.36 -17.81
C ASN A 59 15.55 -5.81 -17.75
N GLY A 60 14.77 -6.73 -18.32
CA GLY A 60 15.10 -8.16 -18.35
C GLY A 60 14.32 -9.03 -17.37
N ASP A 61 13.49 -8.49 -16.48
CA ASP A 61 12.65 -9.29 -15.58
C ASP A 61 11.59 -10.09 -16.34
N PHE A 62 11.66 -11.41 -16.32
CA PHE A 62 10.79 -12.27 -17.14
C PHE A 62 9.69 -12.98 -16.34
N ARG A 63 9.58 -12.69 -15.03
CA ARG A 63 8.56 -13.22 -14.12
C ARG A 63 8.02 -12.12 -13.20
N GLU A 64 6.72 -12.14 -12.93
CA GLU A 64 6.04 -11.18 -12.05
C GLU A 64 6.67 -11.15 -10.65
N THR A 65 7.21 -12.27 -10.19
CA THR A 65 7.83 -12.40 -8.86
C THR A 65 9.19 -11.74 -8.73
N GLN A 66 9.77 -11.24 -9.82
CA GLN A 66 10.97 -10.41 -9.79
C GLN A 66 10.66 -8.93 -9.55
N ARG A 67 9.37 -8.57 -9.57
CA ARG A 67 8.89 -7.21 -9.36
C ARG A 67 9.24 -6.72 -7.96
N ASP A 68 9.84 -5.54 -7.88
CA ASP A 68 10.15 -4.85 -6.63
C ASP A 68 9.63 -3.41 -6.68
N VAL A 69 8.40 -3.22 -6.20
CA VAL A 69 7.77 -1.88 -6.17
C VAL A 69 8.40 -0.94 -5.14
N ALA A 70 9.11 -1.48 -4.15
CA ALA A 70 9.68 -0.70 -3.06
C ALA A 70 10.90 0.08 -3.56
N THR A 71 11.75 -0.54 -4.37
CA THR A 71 13.01 0.07 -4.84
C THR A 71 13.02 0.42 -6.33
N VAL A 72 12.28 -0.31 -7.18
CA VAL A 72 12.30 -0.13 -8.64
C VAL A 72 11.14 0.76 -9.07
N LYS A 73 11.46 1.89 -9.71
CA LYS A 73 10.47 2.95 -10.00
C LYS A 73 10.17 3.09 -11.49
N SER A 74 8.93 2.78 -11.85
CA SER A 74 8.32 3.18 -13.12
C SER A 74 7.57 4.49 -12.91
N ILE A 75 8.03 5.56 -13.54
CA ILE A 75 7.57 6.93 -13.29
C ILE A 75 6.76 7.42 -14.50
N LEU A 76 5.50 7.76 -14.29
CA LEU A 76 4.65 8.47 -15.25
C LEU A 76 4.71 9.97 -14.92
N ASP A 77 5.18 10.78 -15.87
CA ASP A 77 5.49 12.20 -15.65
C ASP A 77 4.68 13.10 -16.60
N GLY A 78 3.83 13.94 -16.03
CA GLY A 78 3.00 14.90 -16.78
C GLY A 78 3.75 16.13 -17.28
N GLY A 79 5.01 16.34 -16.88
CA GLY A 79 5.81 17.49 -17.32
C GLY A 79 5.25 18.85 -16.89
N ALA A 80 4.43 18.89 -15.83
CA ALA A 80 3.75 20.07 -15.28
C ALA A 80 2.74 20.76 -16.23
N GLY A 81 2.40 20.15 -17.38
CA GLY A 81 1.54 20.76 -18.39
C GLY A 81 0.27 19.98 -18.72
N GLN A 82 0.13 18.74 -18.23
CA GLN A 82 -1.01 17.89 -18.56
C GLN A 82 -1.38 16.92 -17.44
N ARG A 83 -2.56 16.31 -17.56
CA ARG A 83 -2.96 15.18 -16.73
C ARG A 83 -2.10 13.96 -17.02
N VAL A 84 -1.63 13.26 -15.98
CA VAL A 84 -0.77 12.08 -16.17
C VAL A 84 -1.57 10.83 -16.53
N VAL A 85 -2.66 10.51 -15.82
CA VAL A 85 -3.38 9.23 -16.00
C VAL A 85 -4.89 9.43 -16.21
N ARG A 86 -5.47 8.61 -17.09
CA ARG A 86 -6.91 8.30 -17.13
C ARG A 86 -7.12 6.81 -16.98
N LEU A 87 -8.05 6.43 -16.10
CA LEU A 87 -8.45 5.03 -15.92
C LEU A 87 -9.77 4.77 -16.62
N MET A 88 -9.83 3.69 -17.39
CA MET A 88 -11.06 3.18 -18.00
C MET A 88 -11.68 2.08 -17.11
N HIS A 89 -12.89 1.63 -17.45
CA HIS A 89 -13.63 0.65 -16.65
C HIS A 89 -12.87 -0.68 -16.49
N ASN A 90 -12.84 -1.22 -15.28
CA ASN A 90 -12.09 -2.42 -14.87
C ASN A 90 -10.58 -2.36 -15.12
N SER A 91 -10.00 -1.16 -15.29
CA SER A 91 -8.55 -1.00 -15.40
C SER A 91 -7.86 -0.99 -14.03
N LYS A 92 -6.57 -1.30 -14.01
CA LYS A 92 -5.74 -1.26 -12.81
C LYS A 92 -4.41 -0.56 -13.07
N LEU A 93 -4.02 0.33 -12.16
CA LEU A 93 -2.69 0.93 -12.08
C LEU A 93 -1.95 0.37 -10.87
N ASP A 94 -0.82 -0.28 -11.06
CA ASP A 94 -0.07 -0.96 -10.00
C ASP A 94 1.42 -0.61 -10.02
N GLY A 95 1.97 -0.04 -8.94
CA GLY A 95 3.42 0.15 -8.79
C GLY A 95 4.02 1.33 -9.56
N PHE A 96 3.26 2.42 -9.75
CA PHE A 96 3.75 3.60 -10.45
C PHE A 96 3.98 4.78 -9.53
N VAL A 97 5.00 5.58 -9.86
CA VAL A 97 5.07 6.97 -9.40
C VAL A 97 4.37 7.83 -10.45
N VAL A 98 3.33 8.56 -10.06
CA VAL A 98 2.56 9.48 -10.90
C VAL A 98 2.88 10.91 -10.46
N ARG A 99 3.56 11.68 -11.30
CA ARG A 99 4.07 13.00 -10.88
C ARG A 99 3.96 14.10 -11.90
N ASN A 100 4.09 15.33 -11.40
CA ASN A 100 4.11 16.56 -12.17
C ASN A 100 2.91 16.69 -13.11
N GLY A 101 1.74 16.17 -12.72
CA GLY A 101 0.51 16.37 -13.45
C GLY A 101 -0.07 17.75 -13.19
N THR A 102 -0.67 18.39 -14.19
CA THR A 102 -1.43 19.65 -14.01
C THR A 102 -2.66 19.64 -14.92
N ALA A 103 -3.85 19.81 -14.32
CA ALA A 103 -5.12 19.86 -15.04
C ALA A 103 -6.19 20.61 -14.22
N ALA A 104 -7.35 20.92 -14.82
CA ALA A 104 -8.48 21.52 -14.09
C ALA A 104 -8.88 20.72 -12.84
N GLY A 105 -8.91 19.39 -12.98
CA GLY A 105 -9.05 18.43 -11.89
C GLY A 105 -8.36 17.12 -12.23
N GLY A 106 -7.87 16.43 -11.20
CA GLY A 106 -7.13 15.19 -11.36
C GLY A 106 -5.87 15.42 -12.18
N GLY A 107 -4.97 16.28 -11.71
CA GLY A 107 -3.68 16.52 -12.37
C GLY A 107 -2.87 15.22 -12.47
N GLY A 108 -2.83 14.44 -11.38
CA GLY A 108 -2.27 13.10 -11.41
C GLY A 108 -3.14 12.13 -12.21
N LEU A 109 -4.41 11.98 -11.83
CA LEU A 109 -5.31 10.99 -12.39
C LEU A 109 -6.75 11.47 -12.41
N ARG A 110 -7.47 11.13 -13.48
CA ARG A 110 -8.93 11.30 -13.57
C ARG A 110 -9.64 9.99 -13.88
N ALA A 111 -10.75 9.77 -13.21
CA ALA A 111 -11.63 8.62 -13.38
C ALA A 111 -13.08 9.09 -13.47
N ASP A 112 -13.73 8.90 -14.63
CA ASP A 112 -15.10 9.36 -14.87
C ASP A 112 -15.97 8.17 -15.30
N ASN A 113 -17.04 7.87 -14.56
CA ASN A 113 -17.98 6.78 -14.89
C ASN A 113 -17.30 5.40 -15.03
N VAL A 114 -16.40 5.06 -14.09
CA VAL A 114 -15.60 3.83 -14.13
C VAL A 114 -15.51 3.12 -12.77
N THR A 115 -15.31 1.81 -12.80
CA THR A 115 -14.77 1.06 -11.67
C THR A 115 -13.31 0.76 -11.96
N ALA A 116 -12.38 1.10 -11.07
CA ALA A 116 -10.96 0.85 -11.31
C ALA A 116 -10.17 0.65 -10.01
N SER A 117 -8.93 0.15 -10.14
CA SER A 117 -8.06 -0.11 -8.99
C SER A 117 -6.72 0.62 -9.10
N ILE A 118 -6.24 1.13 -7.97
CA ILE A 118 -4.94 1.78 -7.82
C ILE A 118 -4.23 1.06 -6.67
N CYS A 119 -3.06 0.51 -6.93
CA CYS A 119 -2.32 -0.26 -5.93
C CYS A 119 -0.83 0.09 -5.95
N ASN A 120 -0.16 0.17 -4.80
CA ASN A 120 1.29 0.40 -4.74
C ASN A 120 1.74 1.66 -5.49
N CYS A 121 0.90 2.70 -5.56
CA CYS A 121 1.15 3.89 -6.36
C CYS A 121 1.52 5.10 -5.50
N PHE A 122 2.37 5.96 -6.05
CA PHE A 122 2.83 7.18 -5.39
C PHE A 122 2.47 8.40 -6.23
N PHE A 123 1.57 9.24 -5.74
CA PHE A 123 1.17 10.49 -6.40
C PHE A 123 1.90 11.66 -5.77
N THR A 124 2.75 12.34 -6.54
CA THR A 124 3.55 13.46 -6.01
C THR A 124 3.70 14.64 -6.96
N ASN A 125 3.78 15.85 -6.41
CA ASN A 125 3.92 17.09 -7.18
C ASN A 125 2.83 17.29 -8.25
N ASN A 126 1.64 16.71 -8.08
CA ASN A 126 0.52 16.94 -8.97
C ASN A 126 -0.27 18.18 -8.52
N LYS A 127 -0.86 18.88 -9.49
CA LYS A 127 -1.57 20.14 -9.29
C LYS A 127 -2.94 20.13 -9.95
N ASN A 128 -3.88 20.87 -9.36
CA ASN A 128 -5.09 21.29 -10.05
C ASN A 128 -5.08 22.78 -10.39
N THR A 129 -5.96 23.21 -11.30
CA THR A 129 -6.15 24.62 -11.64
C THR A 129 -7.58 25.12 -11.40
N SER A 130 -8.52 24.25 -11.04
CA SER A 130 -9.95 24.61 -10.91
C SER A 130 -10.60 24.09 -9.63
N GLY A 131 -9.83 23.84 -8.58
CA GLY A 131 -10.38 23.39 -7.29
C GLY A 131 -10.59 21.88 -7.17
N ARG A 132 -10.57 21.16 -8.30
CA ARG A 132 -10.93 19.73 -8.35
C ARG A 132 -9.72 18.85 -8.07
N GLY A 133 -9.79 17.90 -7.14
CA GLY A 133 -8.65 17.14 -6.57
C GLY A 133 -7.32 17.09 -7.37
N ALA A 134 -6.22 17.58 -6.78
CA ALA A 134 -4.93 17.74 -7.46
C ALA A 134 -4.28 16.43 -7.92
N ALA A 135 -4.26 15.41 -7.06
CA ALA A 135 -3.74 14.10 -7.40
C ALA A 135 -4.80 13.26 -8.11
N ILE A 136 -6.01 13.18 -7.54
CA ILE A 136 -7.12 12.40 -8.11
C ILE A 136 -8.38 13.24 -8.13
N TYR A 137 -9.07 13.21 -9.27
CA TYR A 137 -10.48 13.58 -9.37
C TYR A 137 -11.28 12.40 -9.91
N ALA A 138 -12.30 12.00 -9.17
CA ALA A 138 -13.19 10.90 -9.50
C ALA A 138 -14.63 11.40 -9.57
N GLU A 139 -15.31 11.15 -10.69
CA GLU A 139 -16.71 11.53 -10.91
C GLU A 139 -17.51 10.29 -11.33
N LYS A 140 -18.59 9.97 -10.60
CA LYS A 140 -19.42 8.77 -10.85
C LYS A 140 -18.59 7.48 -10.92
N ALA A 141 -17.54 7.38 -10.11
CA ALA A 141 -16.57 6.29 -10.17
C ALA A 141 -16.53 5.47 -8.88
N THR A 142 -16.12 4.21 -9.00
CA THR A 142 -15.76 3.35 -7.87
C THR A 142 -14.26 3.06 -7.94
N LEU A 143 -13.49 3.68 -7.06
CA LEU A 143 -12.03 3.52 -7.03
C LEU A 143 -11.60 2.77 -5.78
N ASN A 144 -10.95 1.62 -5.99
CA ASN A 144 -10.32 0.83 -4.93
C ASN A 144 -8.83 1.17 -4.89
N ILE A 145 -8.42 1.92 -3.88
CA ILE A 145 -7.06 2.42 -3.69
C ILE A 145 -6.45 1.67 -2.50
N SER A 146 -5.32 1.02 -2.72
CA SER A 146 -4.58 0.37 -1.65
C SER A 146 -3.08 0.56 -1.71
N ASN A 147 -2.43 0.50 -0.55
CA ASN A 147 -0.97 0.58 -0.42
C ASN A 147 -0.38 1.75 -1.23
N SER A 148 -1.03 2.90 -1.19
CA SER A 148 -0.68 4.02 -2.07
C SER A 148 -0.47 5.28 -1.25
N ALA A 149 0.40 6.16 -1.73
CA ALA A 149 0.74 7.40 -1.04
C ALA A 149 0.52 8.63 -1.92
N PHE A 150 0.05 9.71 -1.31
CA PHE A 150 -0.24 11.00 -1.94
C PHE A 150 0.48 12.09 -1.16
N TYR A 151 1.56 12.64 -1.74
CA TYR A 151 2.40 13.59 -1.03
C TYR A 151 2.97 14.71 -1.88
N LYS A 152 3.14 15.90 -1.28
CA LYS A 152 3.62 17.11 -1.96
C LYS A 152 2.77 17.51 -3.17
N ASN A 153 1.50 17.12 -3.19
CA ASN A 153 0.55 17.60 -4.19
C ASN A 153 0.04 18.98 -3.77
N ILE A 154 -0.26 19.82 -4.76
CA ILE A 154 -0.65 21.22 -4.53
C ILE A 154 -2.04 21.40 -5.12
N GLY A 155 -3.03 21.49 -4.23
CA GLY A 155 -4.43 21.67 -4.61
C GLY A 155 -4.93 23.04 -4.22
N ILE A 156 -5.62 23.71 -5.13
CA ILE A 156 -6.69 24.63 -4.79
C ILE A 156 -7.81 23.71 -4.28
N GLY A 157 -8.14 23.74 -2.99
CA GLY A 157 -9.19 22.89 -2.42
C GLY A 157 -8.73 21.53 -1.87
N HIS A 158 -8.45 20.55 -2.74
CA HIS A 158 -8.27 19.15 -2.33
C HIS A 158 -7.15 18.40 -3.09
N VAL A 159 -6.59 17.35 -2.49
CA VAL A 159 -5.63 16.45 -3.15
C VAL A 159 -6.36 15.30 -3.84
N ILE A 160 -7.28 14.67 -3.13
CA ILE A 160 -8.15 13.63 -3.68
C ILE A 160 -9.58 14.14 -3.58
N GLU A 161 -10.36 14.00 -4.65
CA GLU A 161 -11.76 14.39 -4.67
C GLU A 161 -12.65 13.36 -5.34
N TYR A 162 -13.73 13.01 -4.64
CA TYR A 162 -14.81 12.15 -5.10
C TYR A 162 -16.11 12.96 -5.27
N GLU A 163 -16.72 12.85 -6.44
CA GLU A 163 -18.03 13.43 -6.75
C GLU A 163 -18.96 12.31 -7.22
N THR A 164 -20.06 12.08 -6.49
CA THR A 164 -20.96 10.93 -6.71
C THR A 164 -20.18 9.61 -6.87
N SER A 165 -19.15 9.43 -6.06
CA SER A 165 -18.15 8.36 -6.21
C SER A 165 -17.97 7.57 -4.93
N GLY A 166 -17.41 6.37 -5.02
CA GLY A 166 -17.19 5.49 -3.89
C GLY A 166 -16.00 4.57 -4.08
N GLY A 167 -16.01 3.45 -3.37
CA GLY A 167 -14.91 2.49 -3.33
C GLY A 167 -14.12 2.57 -2.03
N THR A 168 -13.06 1.77 -1.96
CA THR A 168 -12.27 1.58 -0.74
C THR A 168 -10.94 2.29 -0.82
N LEU A 169 -10.55 2.99 0.24
CA LEU A 169 -9.19 3.46 0.52
C LEU A 169 -8.69 2.64 1.72
N ASP A 170 -7.74 1.75 1.51
CA ASP A 170 -7.18 0.89 2.57
C ASP A 170 -5.66 0.93 2.52
N HIS A 171 -5.01 1.15 3.67
CA HIS A 171 -3.56 1.33 3.71
C HIS A 171 -3.06 2.50 2.83
N VAL A 172 -3.79 3.63 2.85
CA VAL A 172 -3.44 4.83 2.07
C VAL A 172 -2.77 5.88 2.97
N VAL A 173 -1.69 6.49 2.49
CA VAL A 173 -1.04 7.62 3.16
C VAL A 173 -1.28 8.91 2.37
N VAL A 174 -1.90 9.91 2.98
CA VAL A 174 -2.09 11.26 2.39
C VAL A 174 -1.37 12.27 3.27
N HIS A 175 -0.20 12.73 2.84
CA HIS A 175 0.65 13.55 3.69
C HIS A 175 1.41 14.68 3.01
N ASP A 176 1.80 15.71 3.77
CA ASP A 176 2.63 16.83 3.28
C ASP A 176 2.08 17.47 2.00
N ASN A 177 0.75 17.58 1.88
CA ASN A 177 0.12 18.22 0.74
C ASN A 177 -0.31 19.65 1.06
N VAL A 178 -0.28 20.52 0.05
CA VAL A 178 -0.73 21.91 0.15
C VAL A 178 -2.21 21.98 -0.23
N SER A 179 -3.07 21.37 0.59
CA SER A 179 -4.53 21.41 0.47
C SER A 179 -5.23 20.59 1.56
N ASN A 180 -6.56 20.37 1.44
CA ASN A 180 -7.21 19.27 2.15
C ASN A 180 -6.78 17.91 1.55
N GLY A 181 -6.62 16.88 2.39
CA GLY A 181 -6.20 15.54 1.96
C GLY A 181 -7.26 14.85 1.10
N PHE A 182 -8.45 14.59 1.65
CA PHE A 182 -9.52 13.93 0.91
C PHE A 182 -10.86 14.64 1.08
N HIS A 183 -11.55 14.86 -0.04
CA HIS A 183 -12.90 15.40 -0.13
C HIS A 183 -13.81 14.45 -0.87
N PHE A 184 -15.05 14.36 -0.42
CA PHE A 184 -16.09 13.65 -1.13
C PHE A 184 -17.41 14.41 -1.04
N SER A 185 -18.26 14.31 -2.05
CA SER A 185 -19.50 15.10 -2.14
C SER A 185 -20.56 14.43 -3.00
N SER A 186 -21.76 15.00 -3.03
CA SER A 186 -22.84 14.62 -3.96
C SER A 186 -23.25 13.14 -3.87
N GLY A 187 -23.47 12.63 -2.65
CA GLY A 187 -23.86 11.24 -2.43
C GLY A 187 -22.70 10.24 -2.45
N SER A 188 -21.46 10.72 -2.32
CA SER A 188 -20.27 9.86 -2.37
C SER A 188 -20.15 8.97 -1.14
N THR A 189 -19.88 7.68 -1.31
CA THR A 189 -19.88 6.65 -0.25
C THR A 189 -18.51 5.97 -0.08
N PRO A 190 -17.40 6.71 0.16
CA PRO A 190 -16.10 6.09 0.33
C PRO A 190 -16.02 5.25 1.62
N LYS A 191 -15.23 4.17 1.57
CA LYS A 191 -14.86 3.36 2.73
C LYS A 191 -13.37 3.52 2.98
N ILE A 192 -12.99 4.06 4.13
CA ILE A 192 -11.62 4.47 4.46
C ILE A 192 -11.16 3.69 5.69
N TYR A 193 -10.16 2.85 5.50
CA TYR A 193 -9.63 1.95 6.51
C TYR A 193 -8.12 2.10 6.63
N ASN A 194 -7.59 1.92 7.85
CA ASN A 194 -6.17 1.69 8.09
C ASN A 194 -5.26 2.73 7.40
N SER A 195 -5.72 3.97 7.30
CA SER A 195 -5.08 5.01 6.47
C SER A 195 -4.55 6.14 7.34
N VAL A 196 -3.55 6.86 6.81
CA VAL A 196 -2.89 7.97 7.48
C VAL A 196 -3.14 9.25 6.70
N PHE A 197 -3.81 10.22 7.32
CA PHE A 197 -3.94 11.58 6.82
C PHE A 197 -3.14 12.49 7.74
N SER A 198 -2.02 13.01 7.27
CA SER A 198 -1.14 13.79 8.15
C SER A 198 -0.44 14.96 7.50
N LEU A 199 -0.14 16.00 8.27
CA LEU A 199 0.69 17.14 7.80
C LEU A 199 0.16 17.80 6.52
N ASN A 200 -1.13 17.69 6.22
CA ASN A 200 -1.74 18.46 5.13
C ASN A 200 -2.01 19.88 5.63
N THR A 201 -1.73 20.89 4.81
CA THR A 201 -1.92 22.30 5.21
C THR A 201 -3.40 22.66 5.44
N GLY A 202 -4.31 21.86 4.87
CA GLY A 202 -5.75 21.92 5.09
C GLY A 202 -6.24 20.83 6.04
N ARG A 203 -7.42 20.28 5.73
CA ARG A 203 -8.08 19.22 6.50
C ARG A 203 -7.52 17.85 6.14
N GLY A 204 -7.54 16.88 7.05
CA GLY A 204 -7.25 15.48 6.71
C GLY A 204 -8.32 14.90 5.78
N ILE A 205 -9.54 14.75 6.31
CA ILE A 205 -10.73 14.32 5.57
C ILE A 205 -11.81 15.41 5.69
N CYS A 206 -12.52 15.72 4.62
CA CYS A 206 -13.56 16.75 4.63
C CYS A 206 -14.85 16.31 3.94
N HIS A 207 -15.94 16.94 4.39
CA HIS A 207 -17.31 16.74 3.92
C HIS A 207 -17.90 15.38 4.30
N ILE A 208 -17.65 14.97 5.54
CA ILE A 208 -18.36 13.84 6.11
C ILE A 208 -19.80 14.25 6.35
N ASN A 209 -20.76 13.55 5.76
CA ASN A 209 -22.19 13.81 5.90
C ASN A 209 -22.90 12.46 6.08
N ALA A 210 -23.83 12.40 7.02
CA ALA A 210 -24.58 11.16 7.30
C ALA A 210 -25.40 10.68 6.09
N ASN A 211 -25.85 11.60 5.24
CA ASN A 211 -26.57 11.26 4.01
C ASN A 211 -25.67 10.58 2.96
N ASP A 212 -24.36 10.80 3.06
CA ASP A 212 -23.36 10.23 2.15
C ASP A 212 -22.86 8.85 2.65
N ALA A 213 -23.28 8.41 3.85
CA ALA A 213 -22.96 7.12 4.48
C ALA A 213 -21.50 6.62 4.29
N PRO A 214 -20.46 7.46 4.50
CA PRO A 214 -19.06 7.05 4.35
C PRO A 214 -18.64 6.17 5.52
N ILE A 215 -17.78 5.17 5.32
CA ILE A 215 -17.17 4.43 6.44
C ILE A 215 -15.75 4.96 6.68
N VAL A 216 -15.43 5.35 7.92
CA VAL A 216 -14.10 5.89 8.28
C VAL A 216 -13.62 5.25 9.57
N GLU A 217 -12.84 4.17 9.46
CA GLU A 217 -12.44 3.34 10.60
C GLU A 217 -10.91 3.07 10.64
N ASN A 218 -10.34 2.97 11.83
CA ASN A 218 -8.92 2.68 12.06
C ASN A 218 -7.92 3.67 11.41
N ASN A 219 -8.29 4.95 11.26
CA ASN A 219 -7.43 5.92 10.59
C ASN A 219 -6.70 6.83 11.57
N LEU A 220 -5.48 7.22 11.19
CA LEU A 220 -4.75 8.30 11.83
C LEU A 220 -5.04 9.62 11.11
N LEU A 221 -5.49 10.63 11.85
CA LEU A 221 -5.70 11.99 11.37
C LEU A 221 -4.94 12.99 12.25
N TRP A 222 -3.65 13.16 11.98
CA TRP A 222 -2.75 13.92 12.86
C TRP A 222 -1.96 15.02 12.13
N GLY A 223 -1.73 16.16 12.78
CA GLY A 223 -0.88 17.23 12.24
C GLY A 223 -1.46 17.97 11.02
N ASN A 224 -2.73 17.76 10.68
CA ASN A 224 -3.45 18.58 9.70
C ASN A 224 -3.99 19.85 10.38
N LYS A 225 -4.33 20.89 9.61
CA LYS A 225 -4.99 22.11 10.16
C LYS A 225 -6.29 21.76 10.91
N VAL A 226 -7.03 20.78 10.38
CA VAL A 226 -8.16 20.14 11.06
C VAL A 226 -8.14 18.66 10.70
N SER A 227 -8.27 17.75 11.66
CA SER A 227 -8.30 16.32 11.36
C SER A 227 -9.44 15.95 10.42
N LEU A 228 -10.66 16.37 10.76
CA LEU A 228 -11.87 16.00 10.04
C LEU A 228 -12.89 17.15 10.03
N TYR A 229 -13.67 17.26 8.96
CA TYR A 229 -14.73 18.25 8.84
C TYR A 229 -16.06 17.64 8.38
N HIS A 230 -17.09 17.80 9.21
CA HIS A 230 -18.47 17.36 8.95
C HIS A 230 -19.34 18.54 8.50
N TYR A 231 -20.08 18.41 7.40
CA TYR A 231 -20.88 19.50 6.84
C TYR A 231 -22.33 19.45 7.36
N ARG A 232 -22.63 20.12 8.50
CA ARG A 232 -23.95 20.65 8.91
C ARG A 232 -23.91 21.31 10.30
N GLY A 233 -23.38 22.53 10.37
CA GLY A 233 -23.65 23.48 11.47
C GLY A 233 -22.91 23.26 12.79
N THR A 234 -22.46 22.04 13.11
CA THR A 234 -21.50 21.77 14.19
C THR A 234 -20.21 21.26 13.60
N GLU A 235 -19.14 22.06 13.70
CA GLU A 235 -17.82 21.60 13.31
C GLU A 235 -17.38 20.50 14.29
N LEU A 236 -17.48 19.25 13.88
CA LEU A 236 -16.85 18.14 14.61
C LEU A 236 -15.34 18.25 14.43
N ARG A 237 -14.69 19.01 15.32
CA ARG A 237 -13.25 19.25 15.32
C ARG A 237 -12.47 18.19 16.10
N THR A 238 -13.15 17.36 16.89
CA THR A 238 -12.51 16.37 17.75
C THR A 238 -12.76 14.96 17.23
N ILE A 239 -11.72 14.14 17.30
CA ILE A 239 -11.81 12.71 16.97
C ILE A 239 -12.79 11.97 17.88
N ALA A 240 -12.93 12.39 19.14
CA ALA A 240 -13.92 11.81 20.05
C ALA A 240 -15.35 11.94 19.50
N ALA A 241 -15.70 13.11 18.95
CA ALA A 241 -17.03 13.29 18.37
C ALA A 241 -17.20 12.52 17.06
N VAL A 242 -16.14 12.38 16.26
CA VAL A 242 -16.14 11.56 15.04
C VAL A 242 -16.38 10.08 15.36
N ASN A 243 -15.70 9.55 16.37
CA ASN A 243 -15.81 8.14 16.74
C ASN A 243 -17.19 7.78 17.36
N ASN A 244 -18.01 8.77 17.68
CA ASN A 244 -19.41 8.57 18.12
C ASN A 244 -20.39 8.52 16.94
N LEU A 245 -19.94 8.73 15.70
CA LEU A 245 -20.78 8.60 14.52
C LEU A 245 -20.95 7.12 14.16
N LEU A 246 -22.14 6.74 13.68
CA LEU A 246 -22.44 5.35 13.29
C LEU A 246 -21.43 4.76 12.29
N TYR A 247 -20.85 5.64 11.47
CA TYR A 247 -20.05 5.29 10.30
C TYR A 247 -18.58 5.72 10.43
N ALA A 248 -18.16 6.19 11.61
CA ALA A 248 -16.76 6.48 11.89
C ALA A 248 -16.37 6.01 13.29
N LYS A 249 -15.30 5.22 13.41
CA LYS A 249 -14.91 4.53 14.66
C LYS A 249 -13.41 4.35 14.73
N ASN A 250 -12.85 4.26 15.93
CA ASN A 250 -11.44 3.92 16.15
C ASN A 250 -10.46 4.78 15.34
N ASN A 251 -10.80 6.04 15.09
CA ASN A 251 -9.85 6.98 14.50
C ASN A 251 -9.04 7.64 15.62
N ILE A 252 -7.80 8.04 15.34
CA ILE A 252 -6.91 8.70 16.31
C ILE A 252 -6.31 9.98 15.71
N SER A 253 -6.13 11.02 16.53
CA SER A 253 -5.40 12.25 16.18
C SER A 253 -4.28 12.61 17.16
N ALA A 254 -3.85 11.66 17.98
CA ALA A 254 -2.72 11.84 18.88
C ALA A 254 -1.38 11.82 18.09
N ASP A 255 -0.32 12.38 18.69
CA ASP A 255 1.03 12.28 18.13
C ASP A 255 1.40 10.81 17.91
N PRO A 256 1.60 10.39 16.66
CA PRO A 256 1.79 8.99 16.33
C PRO A 256 3.15 8.46 16.78
N LYS A 257 4.09 9.32 17.17
CA LYS A 257 5.46 8.94 17.53
C LYS A 257 6.08 8.06 16.44
N PHE A 258 6.07 8.57 15.21
CA PHE A 258 6.70 7.90 14.09
C PHE A 258 8.22 7.82 14.26
N VAL A 259 8.83 6.80 13.67
CA VAL A 259 10.28 6.59 13.71
C VAL A 259 11.04 7.78 13.12
N SER A 260 10.55 8.35 12.02
CA SER A 260 11.11 9.56 11.41
C SER A 260 10.12 10.18 10.41
N PRO A 261 10.30 11.45 10.00
CA PRO A 261 9.49 12.06 8.95
C PRO A 261 9.47 11.21 7.67
N GLY A 262 8.28 10.96 7.11
CA GLY A 262 8.08 10.11 5.93
C GLY A 262 8.18 8.60 6.17
N ASN A 263 8.53 8.17 7.38
CA ASN A 263 8.53 6.77 7.80
C ASN A 263 7.42 6.56 8.84
N PHE A 264 6.24 6.18 8.36
CA PHE A 264 5.02 6.06 9.16
C PHE A 264 4.96 4.81 10.04
N ARG A 265 6.08 4.10 10.22
CA ARG A 265 6.21 3.09 11.27
C ARG A 265 6.22 3.77 12.63
N THR A 266 5.56 3.16 13.61
CA THR A 266 5.43 3.66 14.97
C THR A 266 6.60 3.23 15.85
N MET A 267 6.97 4.06 16.82
CA MET A 267 7.84 3.66 17.93
C MET A 267 7.03 2.89 18.98
N SER A 268 7.68 2.09 19.83
CA SER A 268 7.04 1.25 20.85
C SER A 268 6.17 2.00 21.88
N SER A 269 6.36 3.31 22.04
CA SER A 269 5.54 4.15 22.94
C SER A 269 4.38 4.85 22.24
N SER A 270 4.10 4.51 20.98
CA SER A 270 3.08 5.15 20.17
C SER A 270 1.68 4.92 20.74
N PRO A 271 0.79 5.95 20.74
CA PRO A 271 -0.60 5.78 21.15
C PRO A 271 -1.44 5.03 20.11
N LEU A 272 -0.85 4.60 18.99
CA LEU A 272 -1.54 3.88 17.92
C LEU A 272 -1.54 2.36 18.10
N ILE A 273 -0.63 1.89 18.95
CA ILE A 273 -0.40 0.47 19.21
C ILE A 273 -1.63 -0.14 19.89
N ASP A 274 -2.16 -1.21 19.30
CA ASP A 274 -3.29 -1.99 19.81
C ASP A 274 -4.53 -1.12 20.12
N LYS A 275 -4.84 -0.14 19.25
CA LYS A 275 -6.01 0.77 19.39
C LYS A 275 -7.02 0.71 18.25
N GLY A 276 -6.76 -0.07 17.22
CA GLY A 276 -7.68 -0.30 16.14
C GLY A 276 -8.73 -1.35 16.47
N GLN A 277 -9.51 -1.67 15.44
CA GLN A 277 -10.43 -2.79 15.45
C GLN A 277 -9.95 -3.85 14.47
N ASN A 278 -9.95 -5.11 14.91
CA ASN A 278 -9.63 -6.25 14.07
C ASN A 278 -10.66 -6.40 12.95
N MET A 279 -10.27 -6.04 11.73
CA MET A 279 -11.11 -6.15 10.54
C MET A 279 -10.78 -7.45 9.80
N VAL A 280 -11.57 -8.49 10.06
CA VAL A 280 -11.39 -9.82 9.47
C VAL A 280 -12.38 -10.02 8.34
N GLY A 281 -11.91 -10.35 7.13
CA GLY A 281 -12.78 -10.63 6.00
C GLY A 281 -12.04 -10.69 4.66
N PRO A 282 -12.67 -11.20 3.59
CA PRO A 282 -12.01 -11.38 2.29
C PRO A 282 -11.58 -10.06 1.63
N THR A 283 -12.15 -8.92 2.08
CA THR A 283 -11.89 -7.58 1.55
C THR A 283 -10.80 -6.81 2.30
N PHE A 284 -10.34 -7.31 3.44
CA PHE A 284 -9.33 -6.62 4.26
C PHE A 284 -7.95 -7.22 4.05
N ALA A 285 -6.92 -6.36 4.09
CA ALA A 285 -5.55 -6.81 4.00
C ALA A 285 -5.14 -7.57 5.28
N TRP A 286 -4.54 -8.74 5.09
CA TRP A 286 -3.99 -9.56 6.18
C TRP A 286 -2.60 -9.10 6.60
N ARG A 287 -1.98 -8.25 5.78
CA ARG A 287 -0.64 -7.69 5.97
C ARG A 287 -0.67 -6.17 5.88
N ASP A 288 0.21 -5.53 6.64
CA ASP A 288 0.44 -4.10 6.56
C ASP A 288 1.30 -3.71 5.35
N TYR A 289 1.62 -2.43 5.24
CA TYR A 289 2.48 -1.90 4.18
C TYR A 289 3.94 -2.44 4.22
N TRP A 290 4.34 -3.10 5.32
CA TRP A 290 5.70 -3.58 5.57
C TRP A 290 5.78 -5.12 5.72
N ASP A 291 4.75 -5.81 5.22
CA ASP A 291 4.55 -7.26 5.23
C ASP A 291 4.43 -7.90 6.63
N ASN A 292 4.16 -7.11 7.66
CA ASN A 292 3.78 -7.62 8.98
C ASN A 292 2.32 -8.12 8.95
N SER A 293 1.99 -9.07 9.82
CA SER A 293 0.60 -9.42 10.13
C SER A 293 -0.16 -8.16 10.58
N ARG A 294 -1.41 -7.96 10.15
CA ARG A 294 -2.26 -6.84 10.62
C ARG A 294 -2.88 -7.03 12.00
N ILE A 295 -2.84 -8.24 12.52
CA ILE A 295 -3.32 -8.55 13.86
C ILE A 295 -2.11 -9.14 14.58
N LEU A 296 -1.54 -8.38 15.49
CA LEU A 296 -0.39 -8.72 16.32
C LEU A 296 -0.66 -8.29 17.76
N ASP A 297 0.08 -8.88 18.69
CA ASP A 297 0.18 -8.41 20.07
C ASP A 297 1.37 -7.43 20.12
N SER A 298 1.10 -6.20 19.71
CA SER A 298 2.15 -5.21 19.43
C SER A 298 2.80 -4.68 20.71
N ASP A 299 2.08 -4.65 21.83
CA ASP A 299 2.61 -4.30 23.16
C ASP A 299 2.98 -5.50 24.05
N LEU A 300 2.80 -6.73 23.57
CA LEU A 300 3.12 -8.00 24.25
C LEU A 300 2.32 -8.24 25.55
N ASN A 301 1.08 -7.74 25.60
CA ASN A 301 0.16 -7.91 26.72
C ASN A 301 -0.73 -9.17 26.63
N GLY A 302 -0.61 -9.94 25.54
CA GLY A 302 -1.39 -11.15 25.26
C GLY A 302 -2.70 -10.90 24.51
N SER A 303 -2.96 -9.67 24.04
CA SER A 303 -4.15 -9.31 23.28
C SER A 303 -3.78 -8.85 21.88
N MET A 304 -4.20 -9.59 20.86
CA MET A 304 -3.92 -9.19 19.48
C MET A 304 -4.93 -8.17 18.97
N VAL A 305 -4.51 -6.93 18.76
CA VAL A 305 -5.35 -5.85 18.26
C VAL A 305 -4.63 -5.10 17.15
N THR A 306 -5.32 -4.84 16.05
CA THR A 306 -4.77 -4.04 14.95
C THR A 306 -4.32 -2.66 15.43
N ASP A 307 -3.15 -2.24 14.98
CA ASP A 307 -2.66 -0.87 15.12
C ASP A 307 -3.41 0.12 14.22
N ILE A 308 -3.50 1.38 14.66
CA ILE A 308 -4.05 2.46 13.85
C ILE A 308 -3.09 2.89 12.75
N GLY A 309 -3.61 3.07 11.53
CA GLY A 309 -2.85 3.51 10.36
C GLY A 309 -2.33 2.36 9.50
N THR A 310 -1.31 2.62 8.68
CA THR A 310 -0.92 1.74 7.56
C THR A 310 0.15 0.70 7.93
N TYR A 311 0.68 0.75 9.14
CA TYR A 311 1.74 -0.13 9.63
C TYR A 311 1.30 -0.78 10.93
N GLU A 312 1.69 -2.03 11.11
CA GLU A 312 1.64 -2.76 12.37
C GLU A 312 2.99 -2.65 13.05
N ALA A 313 3.01 -2.25 14.32
CA ALA A 313 4.18 -2.42 15.15
C ALA A 313 4.47 -3.92 15.27
N ASN A 314 5.73 -4.29 15.07
CA ASN A 314 6.14 -5.68 15.21
C ASN A 314 7.43 -5.74 16.02
N ASN A 315 7.39 -6.55 17.07
CA ASN A 315 8.52 -6.81 17.95
C ASN A 315 9.51 -7.83 17.37
N ALA A 316 9.21 -8.39 16.20
CA ALA A 316 10.04 -9.38 15.54
C ALA A 316 10.09 -9.16 14.02
N ARG A 317 11.27 -9.31 13.41
CA ARG A 317 11.44 -9.21 11.97
C ARG A 317 12.43 -10.25 11.46
N VAL A 318 12.07 -10.95 10.39
CA VAL A 318 12.99 -11.84 9.68
C VAL A 318 13.61 -11.11 8.50
N HIS A 319 14.93 -11.22 8.41
CA HIS A 319 15.76 -10.69 7.35
C HIS A 319 16.40 -11.86 6.64
N ILE A 320 16.30 -11.88 5.31
CA ILE A 320 16.92 -12.90 4.49
C ILE A 320 17.72 -12.24 3.39
N ALA A 321 18.96 -12.67 3.25
CA ALA A 321 19.89 -12.16 2.25
C ALA A 321 20.61 -13.31 1.55
N GLY A 322 20.87 -13.14 0.25
CA GLY A 322 21.54 -14.11 -0.59
C GLY A 322 20.74 -14.43 -1.84
N ILE A 323 21.36 -15.19 -2.75
CA ILE A 323 20.69 -15.65 -3.96
C ILE A 323 20.16 -17.05 -3.69
N PRO A 324 18.83 -17.24 -3.60
CA PRO A 324 18.26 -18.55 -3.34
C PRO A 324 18.51 -19.47 -4.52
N LYS A 325 19.33 -20.51 -4.36
CA LYS A 325 19.58 -21.57 -5.35
C LYS A 325 19.60 -22.93 -4.62
N PRO A 326 19.34 -24.05 -5.30
CA PRO A 326 19.51 -25.36 -4.68
C PRO A 326 20.94 -25.50 -4.11
N ASN A 327 21.06 -25.96 -2.86
CA ASN A 327 22.32 -26.05 -2.09
C ASN A 327 23.05 -24.74 -1.78
N ALA A 328 22.50 -23.57 -2.13
CA ALA A 328 23.12 -22.30 -1.73
C ALA A 328 22.87 -22.02 -0.24
N GLN A 329 23.85 -21.38 0.38
CA GLN A 329 23.67 -20.77 1.69
C GLN A 329 23.03 -19.39 1.54
N ILE A 330 21.99 -19.17 2.34
CA ILE A 330 21.38 -17.86 2.55
C ILE A 330 21.64 -17.42 3.98
N ASN A 331 21.86 -16.12 4.15
CA ASN A 331 21.98 -15.52 5.46
C ASN A 331 20.58 -15.19 5.98
N VAL A 332 20.26 -15.65 7.18
CA VAL A 332 19.01 -15.36 7.85
C VAL A 332 19.27 -14.79 9.24
N ARG A 333 18.54 -13.74 9.57
CA ARG A 333 18.58 -13.08 10.88
C ARG A 333 17.17 -12.77 11.32
N ILE A 334 16.85 -13.08 12.58
CA ILE A 334 15.60 -12.66 13.21
C ILE A 334 15.94 -11.57 14.21
N ASP A 335 15.51 -10.34 13.94
CA ASP A 335 15.64 -9.21 14.85
C ASP A 335 14.44 -9.14 15.76
N THR A 336 14.67 -9.03 17.07
CA THR A 336 13.59 -8.94 18.03
C THR A 336 14.01 -8.32 19.36
N SER A 337 13.04 -7.67 20.01
CA SER A 337 13.15 -7.23 21.41
C SER A 337 12.94 -8.36 22.43
N ALA A 338 12.48 -9.54 22.00
CA ALA A 338 12.28 -10.69 22.88
C ALA A 338 13.59 -11.45 23.18
N THR A 339 13.61 -12.17 24.31
CA THR A 339 14.85 -12.76 24.87
C THR A 339 14.88 -14.29 24.84
N VAL A 340 13.81 -14.97 24.42
CA VAL A 340 13.62 -16.40 24.78
C VAL A 340 13.98 -17.36 23.64
N ALA A 341 13.34 -17.30 22.46
CA ALA A 341 13.67 -18.18 21.33
C ALA A 341 13.00 -17.73 20.02
N GLY A 342 13.59 -18.11 18.88
CA GLY A 342 13.01 -17.97 17.55
C GLY A 342 12.82 -19.32 16.87
N VAL A 343 11.74 -19.46 16.12
CA VAL A 343 11.48 -20.60 15.24
C VAL A 343 11.26 -20.10 13.83
N MET A 344 11.93 -20.67 12.85
CA MET A 344 11.74 -20.36 11.43
C MET A 344 10.83 -21.39 10.77
N LEU A 345 9.84 -20.89 10.06
CA LEU A 345 8.91 -21.63 9.22
C LEU A 345 9.31 -21.39 7.76
N LEU A 346 9.54 -22.49 7.03
CA LEU A 346 9.83 -22.49 5.60
C LEU A 346 8.80 -23.34 4.85
N GLY A 347 8.11 -22.77 3.87
CA GLY A 347 7.14 -23.52 3.04
C GLY A 347 7.01 -23.01 1.61
N VAL A 348 6.11 -23.60 0.82
CA VAL A 348 6.04 -23.40 -0.65
C VAL A 348 4.81 -22.61 -1.14
N THR A 349 3.83 -22.39 -0.27
CA THR A 349 2.58 -21.70 -0.58
C THR A 349 2.06 -21.01 0.68
N PRO A 350 1.63 -19.74 0.62
CA PRO A 350 1.03 -19.12 1.78
C PRO A 350 -0.41 -19.57 1.94
N THR A 351 -0.68 -20.49 2.87
CA THR A 351 -1.97 -20.50 3.57
C THR A 351 -1.92 -19.42 4.64
N ARG A 352 -3.10 -18.96 5.09
CA ARG A 352 -3.18 -18.02 6.21
C ARG A 352 -4.05 -18.58 7.33
N PHE A 353 -3.55 -18.52 8.55
CA PHE A 353 -4.32 -18.82 9.75
C PHE A 353 -3.79 -17.94 10.90
N LEU A 354 -4.70 -17.51 11.76
CA LEU A 354 -4.37 -16.69 12.92
C LEU A 354 -4.00 -17.61 14.08
N ILE A 355 -2.85 -17.38 14.73
CA ILE A 355 -2.51 -18.05 15.99
C ILE A 355 -2.49 -16.99 17.08
N ASP A 356 -3.31 -17.18 18.11
CA ASP A 356 -3.32 -16.33 19.30
C ASP A 356 -2.19 -16.75 20.27
N PRO A 357 -1.40 -15.81 20.84
CA PRO A 357 -1.38 -14.36 20.64
C PRO A 357 -0.34 -13.85 19.62
N TYR A 358 0.10 -14.70 18.69
CA TYR A 358 1.28 -14.42 17.85
C TYR A 358 0.99 -13.73 16.51
N GLY A 359 -0.24 -13.80 15.99
CA GLY A 359 -0.66 -13.23 14.72
C GLY A 359 -0.76 -14.23 13.56
N TYR A 360 -0.86 -13.71 12.33
CA TYR A 360 -1.04 -14.53 11.14
C TYR A 360 0.23 -15.29 10.75
N VAL A 361 0.06 -16.60 10.55
CA VAL A 361 1.03 -17.44 9.85
C VAL A 361 0.68 -17.47 8.38
N PHE A 362 1.66 -17.20 7.53
CA PHE A 362 1.52 -17.18 6.08
C PHE A 362 2.26 -18.34 5.40
N VAL A 363 2.50 -19.43 6.11
CA VAL A 363 3.20 -20.62 5.61
C VAL A 363 2.25 -21.81 5.65
N SER A 364 2.13 -22.55 4.55
CA SER A 364 1.44 -23.85 4.53
C SER A 364 2.10 -24.82 5.51
N ILE A 365 1.41 -25.13 6.62
CA ILE A 365 1.89 -26.11 7.61
C ILE A 365 2.13 -27.48 6.96
N PRO A 366 1.23 -28.01 6.09
CA PRO A 366 1.55 -29.19 5.30
C PRO A 366 2.74 -28.88 4.38
N GLY A 367 3.89 -29.48 4.68
CA GLY A 367 5.14 -29.25 3.96
C GLY A 367 6.03 -28.13 4.52
N ALA A 368 5.66 -27.51 5.64
CA ALA A 368 6.53 -26.56 6.32
C ALA A 368 7.71 -27.28 7.00
N VAL A 369 8.92 -26.72 6.85
CA VAL A 369 10.07 -27.08 7.67
C VAL A 369 10.15 -26.10 8.84
N ILE A 370 10.19 -26.63 10.05
CA ILE A 370 10.27 -25.86 11.29
C ILE A 370 11.68 -26.01 11.85
N LEU A 371 12.39 -24.90 12.01
CA LEU A 371 13.79 -24.89 12.45
C LEU A 371 13.93 -24.00 13.69
N PRO A 372 14.53 -24.48 14.79
CA PRO A 372 15.02 -23.59 15.84
C PRO A 372 16.00 -22.58 15.23
N TRP A 373 15.87 -21.31 15.59
CA TRP A 373 16.73 -20.26 15.04
C TRP A 373 17.18 -19.28 16.13
N PRO A 374 18.49 -18.97 16.23
CA PRO A 374 18.97 -17.97 17.16
C PRO A 374 18.43 -16.59 16.77
N VAL A 375 17.95 -15.84 17.75
CA VAL A 375 17.50 -14.45 17.58
C VAL A 375 18.69 -13.49 17.71
N ASN A 376 18.60 -12.34 17.05
CA ASN A 376 19.59 -11.25 17.07
C ASN A 376 21.01 -11.64 16.61
N ALA A 377 21.16 -12.81 15.96
CA ALA A 377 22.39 -13.28 15.36
C ALA A 377 22.16 -13.61 13.88
N ASN A 378 23.18 -13.41 13.06
CA ASN A 378 23.19 -13.93 11.70
C ASN A 378 23.45 -15.44 11.74
N GLY A 379 22.65 -16.21 11.01
CA GLY A 379 22.85 -17.63 10.79
C GLY A 379 22.80 -17.96 9.31
N PHE A 380 23.40 -19.08 8.92
CA PHE A 380 23.34 -19.57 7.56
C PHE A 380 22.39 -20.75 7.46
N LEU A 381 21.51 -20.72 6.46
CA LEU A 381 20.68 -21.85 6.11
C LEU A 381 21.03 -22.31 4.70
N THR A 382 21.26 -23.62 4.55
CA THR A 382 21.44 -24.23 3.24
C THR A 382 20.08 -24.59 2.66
N ILE A 383 19.77 -24.08 1.47
CA ILE A 383 18.54 -24.41 0.76
C ILE A 383 18.62 -25.87 0.30
N PRO A 384 17.65 -26.73 0.69
CA PRO A 384 17.61 -28.12 0.24
C PRO A 384 17.69 -28.26 -1.28
N LYS A 385 18.52 -29.19 -1.76
CA LYS A 385 18.64 -29.51 -3.20
C LYS A 385 17.33 -29.92 -3.88
N THR A 386 16.33 -30.32 -3.09
CA THR A 386 15.03 -30.81 -3.58
C THR A 386 14.14 -29.69 -4.10
N PHE A 387 14.41 -28.44 -3.75
CA PHE A 387 13.66 -27.31 -4.30
C PHE A 387 14.09 -27.03 -5.74
N GLN A 388 13.15 -27.09 -6.67
CA GLN A 388 13.39 -26.80 -8.09
C GLN A 388 13.48 -25.29 -8.36
N ALA A 389 14.16 -24.92 -9.44
CA ALA A 389 14.18 -23.55 -9.92
C ALA A 389 12.74 -23.06 -10.21
N GLY A 390 12.39 -21.89 -9.68
CA GLY A 390 11.04 -21.32 -9.75
C GLY A 390 10.14 -21.63 -8.55
N THR A 391 10.53 -22.55 -7.65
CA THR A 391 9.81 -22.76 -6.38
C THR A 391 9.80 -21.47 -5.57
N ALA A 392 8.60 -21.03 -5.17
CA ALA A 392 8.44 -19.95 -4.20
C ALA A 392 8.64 -20.53 -2.80
N LEU A 393 9.57 -19.93 -2.04
CA LEU A 393 9.82 -20.24 -0.65
C LEU A 393 9.35 -19.07 0.19
N VAL A 394 8.53 -19.40 1.16
CA VAL A 394 7.95 -18.47 2.11
C VAL A 394 8.64 -18.67 3.44
N TRP A 395 9.07 -17.57 4.04
CA TRP A 395 9.83 -17.56 5.28
C TRP A 395 9.12 -16.70 6.30
N GLN A 396 8.96 -17.23 7.50
CA GLN A 396 8.41 -16.50 8.62
C GLN A 396 9.02 -17.01 9.93
N GLY A 397 9.33 -16.10 10.84
CA GLY A 397 9.73 -16.42 12.20
C GLY A 397 8.55 -16.39 13.15
N LEU A 398 8.58 -17.22 14.19
CA LEU A 398 7.83 -17.05 15.43
C LEU A 398 8.84 -16.72 16.51
N VAL A 399 8.66 -15.60 17.20
CA VAL A 399 9.48 -15.23 18.34
C VAL A 399 8.68 -15.30 19.61
N LEU A 400 9.25 -15.96 20.62
CA LEU A 400 8.63 -16.19 21.91
C LEU A 400 9.22 -15.26 22.99
N ASN A 401 8.36 -14.81 23.90
CA ASN A 401 8.65 -14.08 25.13
C ASN A 401 7.91 -14.76 26.31
N ALA A 402 8.31 -14.46 27.54
CA ALA A 402 7.71 -15.01 28.76
C ALA A 402 6.21 -14.69 28.90
N THR A 403 5.73 -13.59 28.31
CA THR A 403 4.34 -13.14 28.38
C THR A 403 3.58 -13.26 27.06
N GLY A 404 4.21 -13.71 25.97
CA GLY A 404 3.61 -13.71 24.63
C GLY A 404 4.64 -13.92 23.51
N GLY A 405 4.41 -13.33 22.34
CA GLY A 405 5.33 -13.42 21.20
C GLY A 405 4.72 -12.85 19.93
N ASN A 406 5.49 -12.74 18.85
CA ASN A 406 4.97 -12.28 17.56
C ASN A 406 5.51 -13.12 16.40
N MET A 407 4.64 -13.33 15.41
CA MET A 407 5.05 -13.73 14.08
C MET A 407 5.80 -12.57 13.43
N THR A 408 6.90 -12.86 12.75
CA THR A 408 7.62 -11.85 11.98
C THR A 408 6.82 -11.46 10.73
N ASN A 409 7.31 -10.45 10.02
CA ASN A 409 6.96 -10.22 8.63
C ASN A 409 7.10 -11.48 7.76
N LEU A 410 6.38 -11.46 6.64
CA LEU A 410 6.53 -12.45 5.59
C LEU A 410 7.72 -12.09 4.68
N VAL A 411 8.55 -13.07 4.34
CA VAL A 411 9.53 -12.93 3.25
C VAL A 411 9.25 -14.00 2.19
N ASP A 412 9.00 -13.57 0.96
CA ASP A 412 8.86 -14.45 -0.21
C ASP A 412 10.17 -14.40 -1.02
N MET A 413 10.73 -15.56 -1.32
CA MET A 413 11.88 -15.72 -2.19
C MET A 413 11.66 -16.86 -3.17
N ARG A 414 12.08 -16.69 -4.42
CA ARG A 414 12.05 -17.79 -5.40
C ARG A 414 13.43 -18.37 -5.67
N ILE A 415 13.53 -19.70 -5.67
CA ILE A 415 14.74 -20.40 -6.09
C ILE A 415 15.07 -20.03 -7.55
N LYS A 416 16.29 -19.54 -7.78
CA LYS A 416 16.83 -19.21 -9.09
C LYS A 416 17.36 -20.42 -9.84
#